data_AF-A0A9E3NV09-F1
#
_entry.id   AF-A0A9E3NV09-F1
#
_cell.length_a   1.000
_cell.length_b   1.000
_cell.length_c   1.000
_cell.angle_alpha   90.00
_cell.angle_beta   90.00
_cell.angle_gamma   90.00
#
_symmetry.space_group_name_H-M   'P 1'
#
loop_
_entity.id
_entity.type
_entity.pdbx_description
1 polymer ?
#
loop_
_entity_poly.entity_id
_entity_poly.type
_entity_poly.pdbx_seq_one_letter_code
_entity_poly.pdbx_strand_id
1 'polypeptide(L)'
;MLARKILLGLFGLAAFAGCAVESDDAEPEAAEDEVRVDTRSPEARRQYDANVAFANAYAPRCGEPVAGRPRVLVTGFGRFMGIANNATGRVVSTLVPAARYPETVAPPRGQVDPPDAQLSVGTATIALPNAGEVDVCAMILPVYWDLAAILVAKEMDRFQPTFVMMNGVAGSRQDIWIELGATNKAAKYDDGSNQLRPAVSGNEPFARIIETAGRSEEARGNFLSWSSVASAARETIAEHANDMDRGTRFGDLMPGAKLAGFPRASNTYLCNNITYVTGYLMSHPHTTVRLLRASPAVRGAINEVKVRLERDFTRTPRVFVHWPSEMATMHHAAGAEVMKTILDAQLGALARGDAPTVGDNALADPALRGGSFF
;
A
#
# COMPACT_ATOMS: atom_id res chain seq x y z
N MET A 1 34.92 37.82 59.16
CA MET A 1 34.86 37.84 60.63
C MET A 1 33.40 38.08 61.02
N LEU A 2 32.76 37.10 61.70
CA LEU A 2 31.52 37.15 62.52
C LEU A 2 30.27 37.89 61.96
N ALA A 3 29.04 37.39 62.03
CA ALA A 3 28.46 36.27 62.76
C ALA A 3 27.07 35.91 62.20
N ARG A 4 26.74 34.61 62.31
CA ARG A 4 25.37 34.06 62.26
C ARG A 4 24.52 34.62 63.41
N LYS A 5 23.23 34.88 63.15
CA LYS A 5 22.16 34.63 64.12
C LYS A 5 21.00 33.91 63.44
N ILE A 6 20.71 32.73 63.97
CA ILE A 6 19.53 31.90 63.73
C ILE A 6 18.48 32.34 64.76
N LEU A 7 17.21 32.41 64.36
CA LEU A 7 16.09 32.19 65.29
C LEU A 7 15.05 31.28 64.63
N LEU A 8 14.71 30.21 65.36
CA LEU A 8 13.67 29.22 65.09
C LEU A 8 12.32 29.66 65.70
N GLY A 9 11.23 29.14 65.15
CA GLY A 9 9.90 29.04 65.79
C GLY A 9 8.81 28.72 64.76
N LEU A 10 8.62 27.48 64.33
CA LEU A 10 7.74 26.41 64.84
C LEU A 10 6.20 26.63 64.72
N PHE A 11 5.61 25.74 63.91
CA PHE A 11 4.27 25.10 63.95
C PHE A 11 2.97 25.87 63.64
N GLY A 12 2.26 25.33 62.65
CA GLY A 12 0.82 25.48 62.43
C GLY A 12 0.34 24.62 61.26
N LEU A 13 -0.02 23.36 61.53
CA LEU A 13 -0.75 22.48 60.61
C LEU A 13 -2.13 23.09 60.29
N ALA A 14 -2.51 23.11 59.01
CA ALA A 14 -3.92 23.01 58.62
C ALA A 14 -4.01 22.23 57.30
N ALA A 15 -4.49 21.00 57.41
CA ALA A 15 -4.92 20.18 56.29
C ALA A 15 -6.21 20.75 55.72
N PHE A 16 -6.21 21.09 54.43
CA PHE A 16 -7.43 21.22 53.64
C PHE A 16 -7.39 20.20 52.52
N ALA A 17 -8.33 19.26 52.60
CA ALA A 17 -8.81 18.47 51.48
C ALA A 17 -9.56 19.40 50.50
N GLY A 18 -9.39 19.19 49.20
CA GLY A 18 -10.24 19.85 48.22
C GLY A 18 -9.67 19.91 46.80
N CYS A 19 -10.19 19.01 45.97
CA CYS A 19 -10.30 19.10 44.51
C CYS A 19 -9.05 18.82 43.66
N ALA A 20 -9.10 17.63 43.05
CA ALA A 20 -8.41 17.27 41.83
C ALA A 20 -8.52 18.37 40.78
N VAL A 21 -7.38 18.74 40.18
CA VAL A 21 -7.37 19.38 38.88
C VAL A 21 -7.08 18.24 37.90
N GLU A 22 -8.16 17.76 37.28
CA GLU A 22 -8.09 16.98 36.04
C GLU A 22 -7.22 17.76 35.06
N SER A 23 -6.16 17.10 34.58
CA SER A 23 -5.44 17.51 33.39
C SER A 23 -6.42 17.43 32.22
N ASP A 24 -6.95 18.59 31.85
CA ASP A 24 -7.76 18.78 30.64
C ASP A 24 -6.83 18.73 29.42
N ASP A 25 -6.31 17.54 29.13
CA ASP A 25 -5.72 17.20 27.83
C ASP A 25 -6.89 17.03 26.84
N ALA A 26 -7.58 18.13 26.57
CA ALA A 26 -8.51 18.21 25.46
C ALA A 26 -7.69 18.20 24.17
N GLU A 27 -7.58 17.03 23.54
CA GLU A 27 -7.17 16.95 22.13
C GLU A 27 -8.06 17.94 21.33
N PRO A 28 -7.47 18.83 20.51
CA PRO A 28 -8.26 19.78 19.75
C PRO A 28 -9.27 19.03 18.89
N GLU A 29 -10.55 19.45 18.94
CA GLU A 29 -11.62 18.92 18.10
C GLU A 29 -11.13 18.80 16.65
N ALA A 30 -11.16 17.57 16.13
CA ALA A 30 -10.67 17.26 14.79
C ALA A 30 -11.43 18.08 13.75
N ALA A 31 -10.71 18.94 13.03
CA ALA A 31 -11.22 19.66 11.88
C ALA A 31 -11.85 18.67 10.87
N GLU A 32 -12.95 19.10 10.26
CA GLU A 32 -13.85 18.30 9.44
C GLU A 32 -13.31 17.93 8.05
N ASP A 33 -12.01 17.81 7.84
CA ASP A 33 -11.46 17.56 6.49
C ASP A 33 -10.23 16.63 6.61
N GLU A 34 -10.48 15.31 6.64
CA GLU A 34 -9.51 14.28 6.21
C GLU A 34 -10.24 13.21 5.34
N VAL A 35 -9.57 12.37 4.53
CA VAL A 35 -10.27 11.54 3.53
C VAL A 35 -11.29 10.65 4.16
N ARG A 36 -12.49 10.81 3.64
CA ARG A 36 -13.63 10.08 4.10
C ARG A 36 -14.08 9.12 3.03
N VAL A 37 -14.57 7.99 3.46
CA VAL A 37 -15.34 7.07 2.66
C VAL A 37 -16.81 7.49 2.80
N ASP A 38 -17.52 7.59 1.68
CA ASP A 38 -18.94 7.94 1.66
C ASP A 38 -19.77 6.81 2.28
N THR A 39 -20.20 6.97 3.53
CA THR A 39 -20.95 5.99 4.34
C THR A 39 -22.40 6.40 4.55
N ARG A 40 -22.96 7.27 3.68
CA ARG A 40 -24.32 7.81 3.85
C ARG A 40 -25.43 6.78 3.63
N SER A 41 -25.23 5.80 2.75
CA SER A 41 -26.22 4.74 2.56
C SER A 41 -26.06 3.66 3.64
N PRO A 42 -27.16 2.98 4.04
CA PRO A 42 -27.09 1.85 4.94
C PRO A 42 -26.15 0.73 4.43
N GLU A 43 -26.11 0.49 3.12
CA GLU A 43 -25.26 -0.51 2.48
C GLU A 43 -23.78 -0.14 2.61
N ALA A 44 -23.43 1.11 2.27
CA ALA A 44 -22.08 1.63 2.43
C ALA A 44 -21.64 1.58 3.89
N ARG A 45 -22.52 1.94 4.82
CA ARG A 45 -22.22 1.88 6.24
C ARG A 45 -21.91 0.44 6.71
N ARG A 46 -22.72 -0.54 6.31
CA ARG A 46 -22.47 -1.96 6.65
C ARG A 46 -21.14 -2.45 6.09
N GLN A 47 -20.82 -2.11 4.84
CA GLN A 47 -19.52 -2.48 4.25
C GLN A 47 -18.36 -1.80 4.99
N TYR A 48 -18.51 -0.51 5.30
CA TYR A 48 -17.51 0.25 6.05
C TYR A 48 -17.24 -0.39 7.42
N ASP A 49 -18.29 -0.72 8.17
CA ASP A 49 -18.17 -1.35 9.48
C ASP A 49 -17.49 -2.72 9.38
N ALA A 50 -17.75 -3.50 8.33
CA ALA A 50 -17.06 -4.76 8.07
C ALA A 50 -15.56 -4.56 7.76
N ASN A 51 -15.21 -3.55 6.95
CA ASN A 51 -13.82 -3.21 6.65
C ASN A 51 -13.07 -2.76 7.91
N VAL A 52 -13.69 -1.90 8.74
CA VAL A 52 -13.10 -1.41 9.99
C VAL A 52 -12.94 -2.54 11.01
N ALA A 53 -13.96 -3.39 11.17
CA ALA A 53 -13.90 -4.54 12.07
C ALA A 53 -12.77 -5.49 11.66
N PHE A 54 -12.68 -5.80 10.36
CA PHE A 54 -11.61 -6.64 9.83
C PHE A 54 -10.23 -5.98 10.02
N ALA A 55 -10.09 -4.70 9.66
CA ALA A 55 -8.87 -3.94 9.82
C ALA A 55 -8.38 -3.98 11.27
N ASN A 56 -9.25 -3.74 12.26
CA ASN A 56 -8.88 -3.74 13.67
C ASN A 56 -8.53 -5.13 14.21
N ALA A 57 -9.31 -6.15 13.83
CA ALA A 57 -9.08 -7.53 14.25
C ALA A 57 -7.90 -8.21 13.53
N TYR A 58 -7.43 -7.65 12.40
CA TYR A 58 -6.36 -8.27 11.61
C TYR A 58 -5.05 -8.38 12.38
N ALA A 59 -4.59 -9.62 12.55
CA ALA A 59 -3.25 -9.96 13.01
C ALA A 59 -2.37 -10.33 11.80
N PRO A 60 -1.13 -9.80 11.71
CA PRO A 60 -0.17 -10.14 10.67
C PRO A 60 0.04 -11.66 10.54
N ARG A 61 0.15 -12.13 9.29
CA ARG A 61 0.22 -13.54 8.91
C ARG A 61 1.52 -13.89 8.20
N CYS A 62 2.33 -12.92 7.77
CA CYS A 62 3.66 -13.20 7.26
C CYS A 62 4.46 -13.97 8.34
N GLY A 63 5.06 -15.09 7.95
CA GLY A 63 5.90 -15.91 8.81
C GLY A 63 7.08 -15.13 9.41
N GLU A 64 7.67 -15.69 10.46
CA GLU A 64 8.87 -15.09 11.05
C GLU A 64 10.02 -15.11 10.05
N PRO A 65 10.70 -13.97 9.84
CA PRO A 65 11.82 -13.94 8.93
C PRO A 65 13.00 -14.76 9.46
N VAL A 66 13.72 -15.40 8.54
CA VAL A 66 14.99 -16.06 8.88
C VAL A 66 16.09 -15.02 8.97
N ALA A 67 16.86 -15.05 10.05
CA ALA A 67 17.94 -14.09 10.29
C ALA A 67 18.97 -14.10 9.15
N GLY A 68 19.35 -12.92 8.68
CA GLY A 68 20.39 -12.73 7.65
C GLY A 68 19.91 -12.85 6.20
N ARG A 69 18.64 -13.22 5.94
CA ARG A 69 18.08 -13.24 4.57
C ARG A 69 17.39 -11.92 4.23
N PRO A 70 17.47 -11.45 2.96
CA PRO A 70 16.59 -10.40 2.47
C PRO A 70 15.12 -10.80 2.58
N ARG A 71 14.26 -9.80 2.79
CA ARG A 71 12.82 -9.97 3.03
C ARG A 71 12.04 -9.13 2.04
N VAL A 72 11.14 -9.74 1.28
CA VAL A 72 10.34 -9.03 0.29
C VAL A 72 8.86 -9.15 0.62
N LEU A 73 8.16 -8.03 0.68
CA LEU A 73 6.70 -8.01 0.69
C LEU A 73 6.21 -7.78 -0.74
N VAL A 74 5.48 -8.73 -1.30
CA VAL A 74 4.88 -8.65 -2.63
C VAL A 74 3.38 -8.64 -2.49
N THR A 75 2.70 -7.70 -3.17
CA THR A 75 1.24 -7.66 -3.17
C THR A 75 0.67 -7.82 -4.57
N GLY A 76 -0.49 -8.44 -4.68
CA GLY A 76 -1.37 -8.40 -5.84
C GLY A 76 -2.80 -8.16 -5.37
N PHE A 77 -3.73 -8.06 -6.31
CA PHE A 77 -5.14 -7.85 -5.99
C PHE A 77 -6.00 -9.08 -6.30
N GLY A 78 -7.05 -9.26 -5.51
CA GLY A 78 -8.16 -10.16 -5.82
C GLY A 78 -9.13 -9.58 -6.86
N ARG A 79 -10.35 -10.12 -6.90
CA ARG A 79 -11.40 -9.61 -7.79
C ARG A 79 -11.87 -8.21 -7.39
N PHE A 80 -12.36 -7.44 -8.36
CA PHE A 80 -13.05 -6.17 -8.11
C PHE A 80 -13.88 -5.72 -9.30
N MET A 81 -15.01 -5.05 -9.04
CA MET A 81 -15.91 -4.53 -10.09
C MET A 81 -16.18 -5.59 -11.19
N GLY A 82 -15.85 -5.28 -12.45
CA GLY A 82 -15.97 -6.21 -13.59
C GLY A 82 -14.80 -7.20 -13.74
N ILE A 83 -13.75 -7.10 -12.95
CA ILE A 83 -12.60 -7.99 -12.96
C ILE A 83 -12.85 -9.13 -11.96
N ALA A 84 -13.47 -10.20 -12.44
CA ALA A 84 -13.72 -11.41 -11.64
C ALA A 84 -12.44 -12.22 -11.36
N ASN A 85 -11.42 -12.06 -12.20
CA ASN A 85 -10.14 -12.75 -12.10
C ASN A 85 -9.01 -11.76 -12.36
N ASN A 86 -8.08 -11.61 -11.42
CA ASN A 86 -7.06 -10.56 -11.45
C ASN A 86 -5.68 -11.16 -11.71
N ALA A 87 -5.03 -10.70 -12.78
CA ALA A 87 -3.70 -11.14 -13.20
C ALA A 87 -2.66 -11.06 -12.08
N THR A 88 -2.67 -9.98 -11.30
CA THR A 88 -1.62 -9.77 -10.29
C THR A 88 -1.74 -10.73 -9.12
N GLY A 89 -2.97 -10.99 -8.64
CA GLY A 89 -3.19 -12.03 -7.63
C GLY A 89 -2.76 -13.41 -8.13
N ARG A 90 -3.00 -13.73 -9.41
CA ARG A 90 -2.57 -15.00 -10.01
C ARG A 90 -1.06 -15.13 -10.10
N VAL A 91 -0.38 -14.11 -10.64
CA VAL A 91 1.08 -14.09 -10.74
C VAL A 91 1.73 -14.20 -9.34
N VAL A 92 1.20 -13.46 -8.36
CA VAL A 92 1.67 -13.54 -6.97
C VAL A 92 1.44 -14.93 -6.37
N SER A 93 0.28 -15.56 -6.64
CA SER A 93 0.02 -16.95 -6.23
C SER A 93 0.97 -17.95 -6.88
N THR A 94 1.38 -17.70 -8.13
CA THR A 94 2.35 -18.55 -8.82
C THR A 94 3.76 -18.38 -8.24
N LEU A 95 4.14 -17.16 -7.85
CA LEU A 95 5.40 -16.89 -7.16
C LEU A 95 5.44 -17.55 -5.78
N VAL A 96 4.37 -17.41 -5.00
CA VAL A 96 4.23 -17.95 -3.64
C VAL A 96 2.93 -18.76 -3.54
N PRO A 97 2.95 -20.07 -3.83
CA PRO A 97 1.76 -20.93 -3.84
C PRO A 97 0.97 -20.99 -2.52
N ALA A 98 1.62 -20.65 -1.40
CA ALA A 98 0.96 -20.53 -0.10
C ALA A 98 -0.03 -19.34 -0.05
N ALA A 99 0.23 -18.26 -0.79
CA ALA A 99 -0.69 -17.14 -0.96
C ALA A 99 -1.68 -17.46 -2.08
N ARG A 100 -2.59 -18.41 -1.84
CA ARG A 100 -3.54 -18.91 -2.85
C ARG A 100 -4.48 -17.80 -3.33
N TYR A 101 -4.69 -17.69 -4.64
CA TYR A 101 -5.67 -16.76 -5.21
C TYR A 101 -7.07 -17.01 -4.63
N PRO A 102 -7.74 -16.00 -4.05
CA PRO A 102 -9.07 -16.14 -3.50
C PRO A 102 -10.10 -16.21 -4.62
N GLU A 103 -10.60 -17.42 -4.88
CA GLU A 103 -11.69 -17.69 -5.83
C GLU A 103 -13.04 -17.32 -5.20
N THR A 104 -13.37 -16.03 -5.19
CA THR A 104 -14.64 -15.54 -4.65
C THR A 104 -15.55 -14.98 -5.73
N VAL A 105 -16.85 -14.95 -5.44
CA VAL A 105 -17.87 -14.29 -6.29
C VAL A 105 -18.38 -13.07 -5.54
N ALA A 106 -18.69 -11.99 -6.27
CA ALA A 106 -19.31 -10.81 -5.68
C ALA A 106 -20.63 -11.19 -5.00
N PRO A 107 -20.87 -10.73 -3.76
CA PRO A 107 -22.15 -10.99 -3.11
C PRO A 107 -23.29 -10.28 -3.88
N PRO A 108 -24.54 -10.68 -3.66
CA PRO A 108 -25.69 -9.95 -4.16
C PRO A 108 -25.63 -8.46 -3.79
N ARG A 109 -26.16 -7.60 -4.68
CA ARG A 109 -26.14 -6.14 -4.49
C ARG A 109 -26.72 -5.74 -3.12
N GLY A 110 -25.98 -4.90 -2.40
CA GLY A 110 -26.38 -4.37 -1.08
C GLY A 110 -26.00 -5.25 0.10
N GLN A 111 -25.44 -6.44 -0.14
CA GLN A 111 -24.82 -7.27 0.90
C GLN A 111 -23.35 -6.87 1.08
N VAL A 112 -22.83 -7.16 2.27
CA VAL A 112 -21.42 -6.97 2.60
C VAL A 112 -20.57 -7.94 1.78
N ASP A 113 -19.54 -7.43 1.13
CA ASP A 113 -18.47 -8.21 0.54
C ASP A 113 -17.39 -8.46 1.61
N PRO A 114 -17.28 -9.69 2.15
CA PRO A 114 -16.46 -9.96 3.32
C PRO A 114 -14.96 -9.82 3.00
N PRO A 115 -14.21 -8.92 3.67
CA PRO A 115 -12.81 -8.66 3.34
C PRO A 115 -11.87 -9.84 3.59
N ASP A 116 -12.18 -10.69 4.55
CA ASP A 116 -11.38 -11.86 4.91
C ASP A 116 -11.37 -12.91 3.80
N ALA A 117 -12.50 -13.12 3.12
CA ALA A 117 -12.61 -14.05 1.99
C ALA A 117 -11.77 -13.61 0.78
N GLN A 118 -11.47 -12.32 0.68
CA GLN A 118 -10.72 -11.69 -0.41
C GLN A 118 -9.23 -11.53 -0.10
N LEU A 119 -8.83 -11.75 1.16
CA LEU A 119 -7.44 -11.66 1.58
C LEU A 119 -6.80 -13.04 1.61
N SER A 120 -5.68 -13.17 0.91
CA SER A 120 -4.79 -14.33 1.04
C SER A 120 -3.39 -13.86 1.39
N VAL A 121 -2.74 -14.53 2.34
CA VAL A 121 -1.36 -14.24 2.74
C VAL A 121 -0.62 -15.55 2.86
N GLY A 122 0.59 -15.60 2.31
CA GLY A 122 1.46 -16.76 2.40
C GLY A 122 2.91 -16.36 2.28
N THR A 123 3.78 -17.22 2.80
CA THR A 123 5.23 -17.03 2.73
C THR A 123 5.92 -18.17 2.02
N ALA A 124 7.01 -17.86 1.33
CA ALA A 124 7.94 -18.85 0.80
C ALA A 124 9.37 -18.29 0.86
N THR A 125 10.35 -19.18 0.93
CA THR A 125 11.74 -18.83 0.60
C THR A 125 11.96 -19.16 -0.86
N ILE A 126 12.48 -18.20 -1.64
CA ILE A 126 12.84 -18.41 -3.04
C ILE A 126 14.34 -18.16 -3.21
N ALA A 127 14.97 -18.89 -4.14
CA ALA A 127 16.34 -18.65 -4.54
C ALA A 127 16.35 -17.66 -5.72
N LEU A 128 17.09 -16.57 -5.57
CA LEU A 128 17.30 -15.56 -6.60
C LEU A 128 18.78 -15.56 -7.03
N PRO A 129 19.09 -15.43 -8.33
CA PRO A 129 20.46 -15.56 -8.83
C PRO A 129 21.50 -14.62 -8.21
N ASN A 130 21.14 -13.36 -7.99
CA ASN A 130 22.05 -12.34 -7.48
C ASN A 130 21.87 -12.07 -5.97
N ALA A 131 20.66 -12.31 -5.44
CA ALA A 131 20.33 -12.03 -4.04
C ALA A 131 20.40 -13.26 -3.11
N GLY A 132 20.53 -14.48 -3.65
CA GLY A 132 20.55 -15.71 -2.87
C GLY A 132 19.15 -16.12 -2.36
N GLU A 133 19.08 -16.74 -1.18
CA GLU A 133 17.80 -17.10 -0.57
C GLU A 133 17.09 -15.87 0.01
N VAL A 134 15.84 -15.66 -0.40
CA VAL A 134 15.01 -14.52 -0.02
C VAL A 134 13.71 -15.00 0.54
N ASP A 135 13.33 -14.48 1.71
CA ASP A 135 12.01 -14.73 2.29
C ASP A 135 11.00 -13.77 1.67
N VAL A 136 9.97 -14.31 1.03
CA VAL A 136 8.90 -13.55 0.38
C VAL A 136 7.61 -13.73 1.16
N CYS A 137 7.03 -12.62 1.62
CA CYS A 137 5.65 -12.58 2.02
C CYS A 137 4.80 -12.07 0.86
N ALA A 138 3.88 -12.90 0.40
CA ALA A 138 2.94 -12.59 -0.66
C ALA A 138 1.56 -12.29 -0.06
N MET A 139 0.95 -11.19 -0.51
CA MET A 139 -0.41 -10.81 -0.15
C MET A 139 -1.28 -10.66 -1.40
N ILE A 140 -2.47 -11.24 -1.40
CA ILE A 140 -3.50 -10.95 -2.38
C ILE A 140 -4.57 -10.16 -1.65
N LEU A 141 -4.68 -8.89 -1.99
CA LEU A 141 -5.40 -7.90 -1.21
C LEU A 141 -6.83 -7.72 -1.73
N PRO A 142 -7.80 -7.44 -0.83
CA PRO A 142 -9.08 -6.90 -1.23
C PRO A 142 -8.88 -5.52 -1.88
N VAL A 143 -9.68 -5.23 -2.88
CA VAL A 143 -9.64 -3.96 -3.62
C VAL A 143 -10.58 -2.97 -2.93
N TYR A 144 -10.33 -2.65 -1.66
CA TYR A 144 -11.15 -1.73 -0.85
C TYR A 144 -10.33 -0.51 -0.44
N TRP A 145 -10.95 0.67 -0.46
CA TRP A 145 -10.30 1.95 -0.11
C TRP A 145 -9.63 1.85 1.26
N ASP A 146 -8.36 2.25 1.32
CA ASP A 146 -7.46 2.23 2.49
C ASP A 146 -7.20 0.87 3.15
N LEU A 147 -8.14 -0.06 3.15
CA LEU A 147 -7.99 -1.38 3.80
C LEU A 147 -6.76 -2.12 3.28
N ALA A 148 -6.55 -2.13 1.96
CA ALA A 148 -5.38 -2.76 1.38
C ALA A 148 -4.06 -2.20 1.95
N ALA A 149 -3.97 -0.88 2.12
CA ALA A 149 -2.81 -0.21 2.68
C ALA A 149 -2.65 -0.46 4.19
N ILE A 150 -3.76 -0.50 4.94
CA ILE A 150 -3.77 -0.85 6.37
C ILE A 150 -3.19 -2.26 6.57
N LEU A 151 -3.63 -3.23 5.78
CA LEU A 151 -3.16 -4.62 5.85
C LEU A 151 -1.66 -4.71 5.52
N VAL A 152 -1.21 -4.02 4.47
CA VAL A 152 0.21 -3.93 4.11
C VAL A 152 1.05 -3.33 5.24
N ALA A 153 0.61 -2.22 5.84
CA ALA A 153 1.34 -1.59 6.94
C ALA A 153 1.50 -2.54 8.14
N LYS A 154 0.45 -3.27 8.50
CA LYS A 154 0.49 -4.27 9.57
C LYS A 154 1.47 -5.41 9.28
N GLU A 155 1.49 -5.93 8.05
CA GLU A 155 2.47 -6.95 7.67
C GLU A 155 3.89 -6.38 7.64
N MET A 156 4.08 -5.15 7.19
CA MET A 156 5.40 -4.52 7.15
C MET A 156 6.02 -4.41 8.53
N ASP A 157 5.28 -3.96 9.55
CA ASP A 157 5.82 -3.85 10.91
C ASP A 157 6.26 -5.21 11.48
N ARG A 158 5.51 -6.27 11.17
CA ARG A 158 5.82 -7.63 11.64
C ARG A 158 6.95 -8.28 10.84
N PHE A 159 6.86 -8.25 9.53
CA PHE A 159 7.74 -8.96 8.60
C PHE A 159 9.05 -8.22 8.33
N GLN A 160 9.01 -6.88 8.45
CA GLN A 160 10.13 -5.97 8.24
C GLN A 160 10.82 -6.14 6.87
N PRO A 161 10.08 -5.98 5.76
CA PRO A 161 10.66 -6.16 4.43
C PRO A 161 11.82 -5.20 4.17
N THR A 162 12.82 -5.71 3.47
CA THR A 162 13.91 -4.93 2.86
C THR A 162 13.59 -4.50 1.43
N PHE A 163 12.47 -4.95 0.86
CA PHE A 163 11.89 -4.45 -0.39
C PHE A 163 10.37 -4.67 -0.40
N VAL A 164 9.59 -3.67 -0.85
CA VAL A 164 8.13 -3.77 -1.03
C VAL A 164 7.79 -3.60 -2.52
N MET A 165 7.16 -4.61 -3.12
CA MET A 165 6.67 -4.57 -4.50
C MET A 165 5.16 -4.74 -4.53
N MET A 166 4.46 -3.69 -4.92
CA MET A 166 3.00 -3.71 -5.04
C MET A 166 2.60 -3.90 -6.52
N ASN A 167 1.55 -4.65 -6.77
CA ASN A 167 1.15 -4.97 -8.14
C ASN A 167 -0.35 -4.72 -8.37
N GLY A 168 -0.68 -4.18 -9.54
CA GLY A 168 -2.06 -4.06 -10.02
C GLY A 168 -2.17 -4.25 -11.53
N VAL A 169 -3.39 -4.21 -12.05
CA VAL A 169 -3.64 -4.27 -13.50
C VAL A 169 -3.98 -2.88 -14.04
N ALA A 170 -3.66 -2.61 -15.31
CA ALA A 170 -4.04 -1.38 -15.99
C ALA A 170 -4.80 -1.68 -17.30
N GLY A 171 -4.10 -1.75 -18.43
CA GLY A 171 -4.63 -2.12 -19.73
C GLY A 171 -4.72 -3.63 -19.96
N SER A 172 -5.40 -4.05 -21.02
CA SER A 172 -5.60 -5.47 -21.34
C SER A 172 -4.33 -6.16 -21.84
N ARG A 173 -3.67 -5.52 -22.81
CA ARG A 173 -2.33 -5.82 -23.35
C ARG A 173 -1.52 -4.55 -23.34
N GLN A 174 -0.35 -4.59 -22.72
CA GLN A 174 0.50 -3.42 -22.54
C GLN A 174 1.90 -3.83 -22.12
N ASP A 175 2.86 -2.93 -22.27
CA ASP A 175 4.10 -3.03 -21.50
C ASP A 175 3.78 -3.15 -20.00
N ILE A 176 4.64 -3.84 -19.25
CA ILE A 176 4.62 -3.70 -17.80
C ILE A 176 5.02 -2.26 -17.46
N TRP A 177 4.25 -1.58 -16.60
CA TRP A 177 4.58 -0.22 -16.17
C TRP A 177 5.15 -0.24 -14.77
N ILE A 178 6.39 0.21 -14.63
CA ILE A 178 7.05 0.37 -13.34
C ILE A 178 6.82 1.84 -12.93
N GLU A 179 5.95 2.05 -11.95
CA GLU A 179 5.50 3.39 -11.57
C GLU A 179 6.62 4.15 -10.84
N LEU A 180 6.98 5.31 -11.36
CA LEU A 180 7.97 6.20 -10.75
C LEU A 180 7.43 6.86 -9.48
N GLY A 181 6.11 6.89 -9.25
CA GLY A 181 5.53 7.47 -8.05
C GLY A 181 4.00 7.43 -8.01
N ALA A 182 3.45 8.09 -7.00
CA ALA A 182 2.02 8.16 -6.71
C ALA A 182 1.59 9.58 -6.32
N THR A 183 0.29 9.82 -6.27
CA THR A 183 -0.31 11.13 -5.96
C THR A 183 -1.24 11.03 -4.76
N ASN A 184 -1.41 12.13 -4.03
CA ASN A 184 -2.30 12.22 -2.88
C ASN A 184 -3.77 12.39 -3.31
N LYS A 185 -4.28 11.51 -4.18
CA LYS A 185 -5.60 11.67 -4.82
C LYS A 185 -6.36 10.36 -4.90
N ALA A 186 -7.60 10.39 -4.44
CA ALA A 186 -8.58 9.31 -4.50
C ALA A 186 -9.80 9.80 -5.30
N ALA A 187 -9.91 9.36 -6.55
CA ALA A 187 -11.04 9.69 -7.40
C ALA A 187 -12.32 8.99 -6.93
N LYS A 188 -13.48 9.56 -7.27
CA LYS A 188 -14.81 9.11 -6.84
C LYS A 188 -15.29 7.83 -7.54
N TYR A 189 -14.47 6.78 -7.49
CA TYR A 189 -14.79 5.45 -8.01
C TYR A 189 -15.20 4.52 -6.87
N ASP A 190 -16.18 3.66 -7.15
CA ASP A 190 -16.53 2.58 -6.24
C ASP A 190 -15.36 1.59 -6.12
N ASP A 191 -15.17 1.04 -4.92
CA ASP A 191 -14.21 -0.02 -4.69
C ASP A 191 -14.75 -1.40 -5.10
N GLY A 192 -13.98 -2.45 -4.83
CA GLY A 192 -14.32 -3.82 -5.20
C GLY A 192 -15.61 -4.36 -4.58
N SER A 193 -16.13 -3.73 -3.52
CA SER A 193 -17.42 -4.11 -2.92
C SER A 193 -18.60 -3.50 -3.68
N ASN A 194 -18.34 -2.50 -4.53
CA ASN A 194 -19.34 -1.64 -5.17
C ASN A 194 -20.25 -0.90 -4.17
N GLN A 195 -19.81 -0.72 -2.92
CA GLN A 195 -20.56 0.00 -1.88
C GLN A 195 -19.85 1.25 -1.36
N LEU A 196 -18.52 1.30 -1.44
CA LEU A 196 -17.72 2.38 -0.88
C LEU A 196 -16.98 3.14 -1.98
N ARG A 197 -16.89 4.45 -1.78
CA ARG A 197 -16.12 5.37 -2.63
C ARG A 197 -15.60 6.53 -1.78
N PRO A 198 -14.57 7.25 -2.22
CA PRO A 198 -14.12 8.44 -1.53
C PRO A 198 -15.22 9.50 -1.54
N ALA A 199 -15.44 10.14 -0.40
CA ALA A 199 -16.30 11.30 -0.26
C ALA A 199 -15.53 12.53 -0.74
N VAL A 200 -15.94 13.07 -1.88
CA VAL A 200 -15.38 14.29 -2.45
C VAL A 200 -16.22 15.48 -2.03
N SER A 201 -15.56 16.59 -1.67
CA SER A 201 -16.22 17.83 -1.27
C SER A 201 -16.64 18.64 -2.51
N GLY A 202 -17.89 19.12 -2.52
CA GLY A 202 -18.41 19.97 -3.60
C GLY A 202 -18.24 19.36 -5.01
N ASN A 203 -17.60 20.11 -5.90
CA ASN A 203 -17.36 19.73 -7.31
C ASN A 203 -15.94 19.21 -7.55
N GLU A 204 -15.20 18.84 -6.50
CA GLU A 204 -13.83 18.33 -6.67
C GLU A 204 -13.82 16.94 -7.35
N PRO A 205 -12.86 16.69 -8.25
CA PRO A 205 -12.77 15.41 -8.96
C PRO A 205 -12.18 14.28 -8.10
N PHE A 206 -11.60 14.58 -6.94
CA PHE A 206 -10.96 13.60 -6.04
C PHE A 206 -10.98 14.09 -4.58
N ALA A 207 -10.77 13.17 -3.64
CA ALA A 207 -10.42 13.46 -2.24
C ALA A 207 -8.91 13.23 -2.01
N ARG A 208 -8.31 13.82 -0.98
CA ARG A 208 -6.85 13.82 -0.75
C ARG A 208 -6.36 12.70 0.16
N ILE A 209 -5.99 11.51 -0.34
CA ILE A 209 -5.69 10.27 0.46
C ILE A 209 -5.20 10.50 1.92
N ILE A 210 -4.12 11.27 2.11
CA ILE A 210 -3.65 11.75 3.42
C ILE A 210 -3.81 13.27 3.48
N GLU A 211 -4.80 13.79 4.20
CA GLU A 211 -5.09 15.24 4.18
C GLU A 211 -4.11 16.06 5.03
N THR A 212 -3.47 15.43 6.02
CA THR A 212 -2.41 16.09 6.80
C THR A 212 -1.10 16.24 6.03
N ALA A 213 -0.96 15.60 4.86
CA ALA A 213 0.24 15.72 4.04
C ALA A 213 0.43 17.17 3.57
N GLY A 214 1.67 17.66 3.58
CA GLY A 214 1.96 19.02 3.13
C GLY A 214 1.75 19.20 1.62
N ARG A 215 1.69 20.45 1.13
CA ARG A 215 1.60 20.73 -0.31
C ARG A 215 2.75 20.12 -1.12
N SER A 216 3.94 20.00 -0.53
CA SER A 216 5.11 19.35 -1.13
C SER A 216 4.96 17.85 -1.29
N GLU A 217 3.91 17.25 -0.71
CA GLU A 217 3.70 15.81 -0.68
C GLU A 217 2.47 15.37 -1.49
N GLU A 218 1.87 16.27 -2.27
CA GLU A 218 0.77 15.96 -3.19
C GLU A 218 1.15 14.89 -4.24
N ALA A 219 2.45 14.70 -4.45
CA ALA A 219 3.01 13.57 -5.16
C ALA A 219 4.24 13.06 -4.43
N ARG A 220 4.55 11.79 -4.62
CA ARG A 220 5.76 11.19 -4.09
C ARG A 220 6.31 10.15 -5.04
N GLY A 221 7.60 10.25 -5.31
CA GLY A 221 8.31 9.21 -6.03
C GLY A 221 8.40 7.92 -5.22
N ASN A 222 8.25 6.81 -5.93
CA ASN A 222 8.66 5.50 -5.45
C ASN A 222 10.19 5.46 -5.29
N PHE A 223 10.73 4.41 -4.69
CA PHE A 223 12.15 4.33 -4.34
C PHE A 223 12.75 3.02 -4.85
N LEU A 224 13.59 3.08 -5.88
CA LEU A 224 14.05 1.89 -6.61
C LEU A 224 15.41 2.11 -7.29
N SER A 225 16.12 1.03 -7.58
CA SER A 225 17.30 1.00 -8.45
C SER A 225 16.84 0.94 -9.92
N TRP A 226 16.35 2.09 -10.42
CA TRP A 226 15.55 2.19 -11.66
C TRP A 226 16.16 1.54 -12.90
N SER A 227 17.42 1.84 -13.20
CA SER A 227 18.09 1.32 -14.39
C SER A 227 18.25 -0.20 -14.32
N SER A 228 18.75 -0.73 -13.20
CA SER A 228 18.93 -2.17 -12.98
C SER A 228 17.60 -2.92 -13.10
N VAL A 229 16.56 -2.44 -12.42
CA VAL A 229 15.25 -3.12 -12.42
C VAL A 229 14.58 -3.04 -13.79
N ALA A 230 14.57 -1.87 -14.42
CA ALA A 230 13.91 -1.70 -15.72
C ALA A 230 14.61 -2.50 -16.83
N SER A 231 15.95 -2.54 -16.85
CA SER A 231 16.69 -3.36 -17.83
C SER A 231 16.44 -4.84 -17.62
N ALA A 232 16.56 -5.34 -16.39
CA ALA A 232 16.32 -6.74 -16.09
C ALA A 232 14.89 -7.19 -16.43
N ALA A 233 13.89 -6.36 -16.14
CA ALA A 233 12.51 -6.64 -16.54
C ALA A 233 12.35 -6.74 -18.07
N ARG A 234 12.96 -5.83 -18.85
CA ARG A 234 12.90 -5.88 -20.32
C ARG A 234 13.58 -7.13 -20.88
N GLU A 235 14.74 -7.49 -20.34
CA GLU A 235 15.51 -8.66 -20.76
C GLU A 235 14.70 -9.94 -20.53
N THR A 236 14.17 -10.16 -19.32
CA THR A 236 13.34 -11.34 -19.03
C THR A 236 12.05 -11.37 -19.85
N ILE A 237 11.42 -10.23 -20.11
CA ILE A 237 10.25 -10.19 -21.01
C ILE A 237 10.62 -10.61 -22.43
N ALA A 238 11.78 -10.15 -22.94
CA ALA A 238 12.25 -10.53 -24.26
C ALA A 238 12.61 -12.03 -24.35
N GLU A 239 13.20 -12.60 -23.30
CA GLU A 239 13.50 -14.04 -23.19
C GLU A 239 12.25 -14.89 -23.28
N HIS A 240 11.18 -14.51 -22.56
CA HIS A 240 9.91 -15.21 -22.57
C HIS A 240 8.98 -14.82 -23.72
N ALA A 241 9.38 -13.90 -24.61
CA ALA A 241 8.46 -13.29 -25.59
C ALA A 241 7.76 -14.31 -26.51
N ASN A 242 8.43 -15.44 -26.81
CA ASN A 242 7.90 -16.49 -27.67
C ASN A 242 7.20 -17.63 -26.91
N ASP A 243 7.16 -17.58 -25.58
CA ASP A 243 6.46 -18.59 -24.78
C ASP A 243 4.98 -18.59 -25.12
N MET A 244 4.44 -19.80 -25.31
CA MET A 244 3.04 -20.01 -25.67
C MET A 244 2.26 -20.46 -24.45
N ASP A 245 1.17 -19.76 -24.12
CA ASP A 245 0.16 -20.22 -23.18
C ASP A 245 -1.23 -19.93 -23.73
N ARG A 246 -2.09 -20.95 -23.73
CA ARG A 246 -3.45 -20.90 -24.30
C ARG A 246 -3.51 -20.27 -25.71
N GLY A 247 -2.52 -20.56 -26.55
CA GLY A 247 -2.47 -20.09 -27.93
C GLY A 247 -2.04 -18.62 -28.11
N THR A 248 -1.61 -17.93 -27.05
CA THR A 248 -1.12 -16.55 -27.11
C THR A 248 0.37 -16.52 -26.75
N ARG A 249 1.19 -15.76 -27.48
CA ARG A 249 2.60 -15.54 -27.09
C ARG A 249 2.68 -14.52 -25.97
N PHE A 250 3.62 -14.70 -25.05
CA PHE A 250 3.82 -13.74 -23.95
C PHE A 250 4.08 -12.31 -24.46
N GLY A 251 4.93 -12.17 -25.48
CA GLY A 251 5.28 -10.87 -26.07
C GLY A 251 4.14 -10.16 -26.80
N ASP A 252 3.08 -10.88 -27.21
CA ASP A 252 1.88 -10.27 -27.81
C ASP A 252 1.00 -9.60 -26.74
N LEU A 253 1.15 -10.00 -25.48
CA LEU A 253 0.39 -9.50 -24.34
C LEU A 253 1.20 -8.51 -23.48
N MET A 254 2.51 -8.76 -23.33
CA MET A 254 3.46 -7.91 -22.61
C MET A 254 4.71 -7.70 -23.47
N PRO A 255 4.71 -6.69 -24.37
CA PRO A 255 5.79 -6.50 -25.33
C PRO A 255 7.10 -5.95 -24.72
N GLY A 256 7.06 -5.43 -23.49
CA GLY A 256 8.23 -4.82 -22.86
C GLY A 256 7.94 -4.22 -21.48
N ALA A 257 8.87 -3.40 -20.98
CA ALA A 257 8.76 -2.66 -19.72
C ALA A 257 9.04 -1.16 -19.90
N LYS A 258 8.19 -0.34 -19.29
CA LYS A 258 8.27 1.12 -19.31
C LYS A 258 8.26 1.71 -17.92
N LEU A 259 9.00 2.80 -17.74
CA LEU A 259 8.94 3.62 -16.54
C LEU A 259 7.78 4.61 -16.70
N ALA A 260 6.82 4.55 -15.80
CA ALA A 260 5.60 5.35 -15.84
C ALA A 260 5.71 6.56 -14.92
N GLY A 261 5.58 7.77 -15.47
CA GLY A 261 5.68 9.02 -14.70
C GLY A 261 4.47 9.29 -13.81
N PHE A 262 4.59 10.31 -12.96
CA PHE A 262 3.58 10.75 -12.01
C PHE A 262 3.68 12.28 -11.80
N PRO A 263 2.57 13.01 -11.61
CA PRO A 263 1.19 12.57 -11.65
C PRO A 263 0.71 12.23 -13.05
N ARG A 264 -0.23 11.29 -13.13
CA ARG A 264 -1.10 11.09 -14.29
C ARG A 264 -2.54 11.16 -13.81
N ALA A 265 -3.45 11.65 -14.65
CA ALA A 265 -4.87 11.72 -14.30
C ALA A 265 -5.46 10.34 -13.94
N SER A 266 -4.90 9.28 -14.55
CA SER A 266 -5.23 7.88 -14.26
C SER A 266 -4.73 7.37 -12.90
N ASN A 267 -3.78 8.06 -12.25
CA ASN A 267 -3.18 7.62 -10.97
C ASN A 267 -4.03 8.11 -9.78
N THR A 268 -5.31 7.72 -9.74
CA THR A 268 -6.25 8.19 -8.70
C THR A 268 -7.15 7.09 -8.14
N TYR A 269 -6.98 5.84 -8.57
CA TYR A 269 -7.72 4.68 -8.04
C TYR A 269 -6.91 3.90 -6.99
N LEU A 270 -7.32 2.67 -6.65
CA LEU A 270 -6.77 1.89 -5.53
C LEU A 270 -5.29 1.50 -5.68
N CYS A 271 -4.80 1.30 -6.90
CA CYS A 271 -3.37 1.15 -7.17
C CYS A 271 -2.59 2.38 -6.69
N ASN A 272 -3.12 3.59 -6.92
CA ASN A 272 -2.52 4.83 -6.43
C ASN A 272 -2.68 4.96 -4.90
N ASN A 273 -3.84 4.63 -4.35
CA ASN A 273 -4.09 4.66 -2.90
C ASN A 273 -3.07 3.84 -2.12
N ILE A 274 -2.92 2.55 -2.45
CA ILE A 274 -1.97 1.68 -1.74
C ILE A 274 -0.53 2.17 -1.88
N THR A 275 -0.13 2.61 -3.08
CA THR A 275 1.23 3.13 -3.34
C THR A 275 1.50 4.39 -2.55
N TYR A 276 0.55 5.32 -2.55
CA TYR A 276 0.68 6.57 -1.82
C TYR A 276 0.69 6.30 -0.32
N VAL A 277 -0.32 5.66 0.27
CA VAL A 277 -0.36 5.42 1.73
C VAL A 277 0.88 4.67 2.21
N THR A 278 1.25 3.57 1.55
CA THR A 278 2.41 2.75 1.94
C THR A 278 3.68 3.58 1.97
N GLY A 279 4.01 4.29 0.88
CA GLY A 279 5.23 5.09 0.88
C GLY A 279 5.15 6.35 1.77
N TYR A 280 3.95 6.85 2.11
CA TYR A 280 3.79 7.97 3.07
C TYR A 280 4.20 7.49 4.46
N LEU A 281 3.62 6.37 4.89
CA LEU A 281 3.95 5.73 6.17
C LEU A 281 5.44 5.38 6.26
N MET A 282 6.04 4.85 5.18
CA MET A 282 7.48 4.54 5.15
C MET A 282 8.37 5.78 5.26
N SER A 283 7.90 6.94 4.78
CA SER A 283 8.66 8.19 4.83
C SER A 283 8.45 8.96 6.14
N HIS A 284 7.42 8.60 6.91
CA HIS A 284 7.03 9.22 8.18
C HIS A 284 6.88 8.16 9.27
N PRO A 285 7.96 7.42 9.61
CA PRO A 285 7.89 6.41 10.66
C PRO A 285 7.44 7.06 11.98
N HIS A 286 6.75 6.29 12.81
CA HIS A 286 6.16 6.74 14.08
C HIS A 286 5.08 7.82 13.98
N THR A 287 4.71 8.27 12.79
CA THR A 287 3.56 9.18 12.59
C THR A 287 2.28 8.36 12.49
N THR A 288 1.29 8.70 13.32
CA THR A 288 -0.04 8.10 13.24
C THR A 288 -0.83 8.75 12.12
N VAL A 289 -1.30 7.94 11.18
CA VAL A 289 -2.17 8.32 10.07
C VAL A 289 -3.56 7.76 10.31
N ARG A 290 -4.60 8.54 10.02
CA ARG A 290 -6.00 8.13 10.11
C ARG A 290 -6.47 7.72 8.72
N LEU A 291 -6.87 6.47 8.59
CA LEU A 291 -7.34 5.86 7.34
C LEU A 291 -8.77 5.34 7.51
N LEU A 292 -9.47 5.00 6.42
CA LEU A 292 -10.85 4.51 6.47
C LEU A 292 -11.73 5.45 7.32
N ARG A 293 -11.72 6.77 7.10
CA ARG A 293 -12.59 7.65 7.89
C ARG A 293 -14.02 7.64 7.36
N ALA A 294 -15.03 7.61 8.22
CA ALA A 294 -16.43 7.62 7.77
C ALA A 294 -16.91 9.03 7.39
N SER A 295 -17.76 9.13 6.36
CA SER A 295 -18.53 10.35 6.02
C SER A 295 -20.02 10.07 5.78
N PRO A 296 -20.92 10.56 6.66
CA PRO A 296 -20.63 11.26 7.91
C PRO A 296 -20.12 10.29 8.98
N ALA A 297 -19.41 10.84 9.98
CA ALA A 297 -19.13 10.11 11.20
C ALA A 297 -20.43 9.82 11.97
N VAL A 298 -20.50 8.67 12.62
CA VAL A 298 -21.63 8.27 13.48
C VAL A 298 -21.19 8.25 14.93
N ARG A 299 -21.89 9.02 15.76
CA ARG A 299 -21.61 9.12 17.21
C ARG A 299 -21.66 7.76 17.87
N GLY A 300 -20.65 7.44 18.69
CA GLY A 300 -20.55 6.18 19.42
C GLY A 300 -20.08 4.99 18.58
N ALA A 301 -19.81 5.17 17.29
CA ALA A 301 -19.23 4.15 16.44
C ALA A 301 -17.75 4.43 16.15
N ILE A 302 -17.03 3.40 15.70
CA ILE A 302 -15.68 3.58 15.13
C ILE A 302 -15.84 4.24 13.76
N ASN A 303 -15.14 5.35 13.54
CA ASN A 303 -15.21 6.14 12.32
C ASN A 303 -13.85 6.34 11.65
N GLU A 304 -12.84 5.57 12.05
CA GLU A 304 -11.50 5.57 11.47
C GLU A 304 -10.67 4.37 11.93
N VAL A 305 -9.59 4.10 11.22
CA VAL A 305 -8.51 3.19 11.62
C VAL A 305 -7.22 3.99 11.74
N LYS A 306 -6.63 4.00 12.93
CA LYS A 306 -5.32 4.63 13.17
C LYS A 306 -4.21 3.65 12.79
N VAL A 307 -3.30 4.07 11.91
CA VAL A 307 -2.16 3.28 11.44
C VAL A 307 -0.87 4.01 11.70
N ARG A 308 0.14 3.29 12.13
CA ARG A 308 1.50 3.79 12.39
C ARG A 308 2.48 2.67 12.06
N LEU A 309 3.61 3.00 11.44
CA LEU A 309 4.74 2.07 11.35
C LEU A 309 5.67 2.30 12.54
N GLU A 310 6.00 1.22 13.25
CA GLU A 310 6.91 1.24 14.39
C GLU A 310 8.38 1.21 13.98
N ARG A 311 8.66 0.76 12.76
CA ARG A 311 10.02 0.65 12.23
C ARG A 311 10.28 1.73 11.20
N ASP A 312 11.55 2.12 11.11
CA ASP A 312 12.03 3.03 10.09
C ASP A 312 12.22 2.27 8.76
N PHE A 313 11.39 2.61 7.78
CA PHE A 313 11.43 2.10 6.41
C PHE A 313 11.81 3.18 5.39
N THR A 314 12.33 4.33 5.83
CA THR A 314 12.64 5.48 4.96
C THR A 314 13.58 5.08 3.82
N ARG A 315 14.53 4.17 4.10
CA ARG A 315 15.52 3.63 3.16
C ARG A 315 15.10 2.32 2.47
N THR A 316 13.93 1.77 2.76
CA THR A 316 13.47 0.53 2.14
C THR A 316 12.92 0.82 0.73
N PRO A 317 13.48 0.20 -0.34
CA PRO A 317 12.92 0.31 -1.68
C PRO A 317 11.44 -0.09 -1.71
N ARG A 318 10.68 0.60 -2.57
CA ARG A 318 9.24 0.44 -2.73
C ARG A 318 8.82 0.85 -4.12
N VAL A 319 8.01 0.02 -4.78
CA VAL A 319 7.51 0.30 -6.13
C VAL A 319 6.12 -0.26 -6.32
N PHE A 320 5.37 0.36 -7.24
CA PHE A 320 4.15 -0.20 -7.79
C PHE A 320 4.36 -0.59 -9.25
N VAL A 321 3.83 -1.74 -9.66
CA VAL A 321 3.98 -2.26 -11.01
C VAL A 321 2.61 -2.65 -11.60
N HIS A 322 2.28 -2.10 -12.76
CA HIS A 322 1.05 -2.42 -13.49
C HIS A 322 1.29 -3.48 -14.57
N TRP A 323 0.43 -4.50 -14.56
CA TRP A 323 0.46 -5.66 -15.44
C TRP A 323 -0.71 -5.65 -16.44
N PRO A 324 -0.58 -6.34 -17.59
CA PRO A 324 -1.70 -6.59 -18.49
C PRO A 324 -2.81 -7.40 -17.82
N SER A 325 -4.07 -6.97 -17.92
CA SER A 325 -5.18 -7.65 -17.26
C SER A 325 -5.55 -8.99 -17.91
N GLU A 326 -5.27 -9.19 -19.21
CA GLU A 326 -5.53 -10.46 -19.90
C GLU A 326 -4.71 -11.64 -19.36
N MET A 327 -3.60 -11.35 -18.65
CA MET A 327 -2.82 -12.36 -17.93
C MET A 327 -3.62 -13.05 -16.83
N ALA A 328 -4.82 -12.59 -16.46
CA ALA A 328 -5.65 -13.27 -15.48
C ALA A 328 -5.87 -14.76 -15.80
N THR A 329 -5.79 -15.16 -17.07
CA THR A 329 -6.06 -16.54 -17.50
C THR A 329 -4.87 -17.26 -18.12
N MET A 330 -3.71 -16.61 -18.25
CA MET A 330 -2.55 -17.15 -18.97
C MET A 330 -1.24 -16.51 -18.53
N HIS A 331 -0.11 -17.14 -18.85
CA HIS A 331 1.24 -16.64 -18.66
C HIS A 331 1.61 -16.32 -17.20
N HIS A 332 0.98 -16.99 -16.23
CA HIS A 332 1.29 -16.77 -14.81
C HIS A 332 2.71 -17.16 -14.45
N ALA A 333 3.23 -18.25 -15.04
CA ALA A 333 4.60 -18.69 -14.84
C ALA A 333 5.62 -17.68 -15.37
N ALA A 334 5.49 -17.25 -16.63
CA ALA A 334 6.34 -16.21 -17.21
C ALA A 334 6.23 -14.88 -16.44
N GLY A 335 5.02 -14.49 -16.02
CA GLY A 335 4.82 -13.33 -15.16
C GLY A 335 5.52 -13.45 -13.80
N ALA A 336 5.51 -14.64 -13.19
CA ALA A 336 6.21 -14.87 -11.92
C ALA A 336 7.73 -14.81 -12.09
N GLU A 337 8.28 -15.28 -13.22
CA GLU A 337 9.70 -15.11 -13.54
C GLU A 337 10.08 -13.64 -13.75
N VAL A 338 9.29 -12.86 -14.48
CA VAL A 338 9.50 -11.39 -14.59
C VAL A 338 9.49 -10.73 -13.20
N MET A 339 8.57 -11.15 -12.32
CA MET A 339 8.51 -10.65 -10.95
C MET A 339 9.78 -11.03 -10.17
N LYS A 340 10.23 -12.30 -10.22
CA LYS A 340 11.49 -12.73 -9.58
C LYS A 340 12.68 -11.92 -10.07
N THR A 341 12.77 -11.65 -11.37
CA THR A 341 13.85 -10.83 -11.94
C THR A 341 13.83 -9.41 -11.39
N ILE A 342 12.65 -8.79 -11.23
CA ILE A 342 12.54 -7.47 -10.60
C ILE A 342 13.03 -7.50 -9.14
N LEU A 343 12.64 -8.53 -8.38
CA LEU A 343 13.10 -8.72 -7.00
C LEU A 343 14.63 -8.89 -6.93
N ASP A 344 15.17 -9.76 -7.77
CA ASP A 344 16.60 -10.09 -7.82
C ASP A 344 17.44 -8.88 -8.25
N ALA A 345 16.99 -8.14 -9.26
CA ALA A 345 17.68 -6.94 -9.74
C ALA A 345 17.74 -5.86 -8.64
N GLN A 346 16.65 -5.64 -7.90
CA GLN A 346 16.62 -4.66 -6.83
C GLN A 346 17.52 -5.08 -5.65
N LEU A 347 17.41 -6.34 -5.20
CA LEU A 347 18.19 -6.82 -4.06
C LEU A 347 19.67 -6.97 -4.41
N GLY A 348 19.99 -7.44 -5.62
CA GLY A 348 21.35 -7.51 -6.14
C GLY A 348 22.00 -6.13 -6.29
N ALA A 349 21.24 -5.11 -6.72
CA ALA A 349 21.70 -3.72 -6.74
C ALA A 349 22.09 -3.24 -5.33
N LEU A 350 21.24 -3.49 -4.32
CA LEU A 350 21.57 -3.15 -2.93
C LEU A 350 22.84 -3.86 -2.44
N ALA A 351 22.99 -5.15 -2.74
CA ALA A 351 24.16 -5.94 -2.33
C ALA A 351 25.47 -5.42 -2.92
N ARG A 352 25.42 -4.79 -4.11
CA ARG A 352 26.58 -4.15 -4.75
C ARG A 352 26.81 -2.69 -4.33
N GLY A 353 25.94 -2.14 -3.48
CA GLY A 353 26.02 -0.75 -3.04
C GLY A 353 25.36 0.25 -3.99
N ASP A 354 24.61 -0.21 -5.00
CA ASP A 354 23.83 0.65 -5.90
C ASP A 354 22.60 1.18 -5.14
N ALA A 355 22.72 2.40 -4.60
CA ALA A 355 21.66 2.98 -3.81
C ALA A 355 20.40 3.27 -4.66
N PRO A 356 19.20 2.84 -4.24
CA PRO A 356 17.95 3.25 -4.88
C PRO A 356 17.78 4.77 -4.82
N THR A 357 17.06 5.32 -5.79
CA THR A 357 16.74 6.74 -5.85
C THR A 357 15.24 6.97 -5.92
N VAL A 358 14.80 8.18 -5.55
CA VAL A 358 13.40 8.59 -5.71
C VAL A 358 13.08 8.65 -7.21
N GLY A 359 11.90 8.17 -7.59
CA GLY A 359 11.46 8.19 -8.99
C GLY A 359 11.36 9.61 -9.52
N ASP A 360 11.86 9.79 -10.75
CA ASP A 360 11.96 11.07 -11.44
C ASP A 360 11.29 10.97 -12.81
N ASN A 361 10.39 11.91 -13.13
CA ASN A 361 9.73 11.99 -14.43
C ASN A 361 10.69 12.15 -15.61
N ALA A 362 11.93 12.60 -15.39
CA ALA A 362 12.97 12.61 -16.41
C ALA A 362 13.28 11.19 -16.94
N LEU A 363 13.02 10.16 -16.13
CA LEU A 363 13.19 8.74 -16.52
C LEU A 363 11.97 8.17 -17.23
N ALA A 364 10.83 8.87 -17.23
CA ALA A 364 9.57 8.34 -17.75
C ALA A 364 9.63 8.11 -19.26
N ASP A 365 9.02 7.02 -19.71
CA ASP A 365 8.75 6.81 -21.13
C ASP A 365 7.95 7.99 -21.69
N PRO A 366 8.30 8.55 -22.88
CA PRO A 366 7.60 9.70 -23.45
C PRO A 366 6.08 9.55 -23.53
N ALA A 367 5.56 8.35 -23.78
CA ALA A 367 4.12 8.08 -23.86
C ALA A 367 3.44 7.99 -22.49
N LEU A 368 4.22 7.83 -21.42
CA LEU A 368 3.76 7.70 -20.04
C LEU A 368 4.29 8.82 -19.14
N ARG A 369 4.73 9.94 -19.73
CA ARG A 369 5.17 11.10 -18.98
C ARG A 369 4.05 11.56 -18.05
N GLY A 370 4.38 11.67 -16.78
CA GLY A 370 3.55 12.41 -15.84
C GLY A 370 3.59 13.90 -16.19
N GLY A 371 2.64 14.65 -15.64
CA GLY A 371 2.74 16.11 -15.68
C GLY A 371 3.92 16.60 -14.83
N SER A 372 4.49 17.75 -15.16
CA SER A 372 5.10 18.60 -14.15
C SER A 372 3.98 19.05 -13.21
N PHE A 373 4.02 18.70 -11.93
CA PHE A 373 3.13 19.35 -10.97
C PHE A 373 3.57 20.82 -10.83
N PHE A 374 2.62 21.70 -11.15
CA PHE A 374 2.58 23.17 -10.98
C PHE A 374 3.72 24.00 -11.57
#